data_AF-A0A4V6P4B6-F1
#
_entry.id   AF-A0A4V6P4B6-F1
#
_cell.length_a   1.000
_cell.length_b   1.000
_cell.length_c   1.000
_cell.angle_alpha   90.00
_cell.angle_beta   90.00
_cell.angle_gamma   90.00
#
_symmetry.space_group_name_H-M   'P 1'
#
loop_
_entity.id
_entity.type
_entity.pdbx_description
1 polymer ?
#
loop_
_entity_poly.entity_id
_entity_poly.type
_entity_poly.pdbx_seq_one_letter_code
_entity_poly.pdbx_strand_id
1 'polypeptide(L)'
;MVDLYKSERVLSGLSVEYAKHNEIEERLELFLNKVSQFDWKDKDTALKSTFDLLVGIWEIHAYREGNTRTCTTFIKRILLSHGIDFNAGLLKEHPAYVRDSLVMATYDEPQYLMRILKDAFETELNFQYFNEGSIKEEYKVAKEKYYTTKQAEKLIAKKRLMK
;
A
#
# COMPACT_ATOMS: atom_id res chain seq x y z
N MET A 1 13.17 -22.64 4.88
CA MET A 1 12.28 -21.61 4.29
C MET A 1 13.18 -20.58 3.61
N VAL A 2 12.74 -19.89 2.56
CA VAL A 2 13.60 -18.96 1.79
C VAL A 2 12.95 -17.59 1.80
N ASP A 3 13.75 -16.54 1.88
CA ASP A 3 13.29 -15.16 1.82
C ASP A 3 12.54 -14.87 0.51
N LEU A 4 11.55 -13.99 0.60
CA LEU A 4 10.68 -13.71 -0.53
C LEU A 4 11.34 -12.76 -1.52
N TYR A 5 11.30 -13.13 -2.80
CA TYR A 5 11.61 -12.24 -3.91
C TYR A 5 10.39 -12.13 -4.81
N LYS A 6 9.94 -10.91 -5.09
CA LYS A 6 8.85 -10.63 -6.04
C LYS A 6 9.29 -9.60 -7.06
N SER A 7 9.09 -9.91 -8.33
CA SER A 7 9.35 -8.94 -9.39
C SER A 7 8.32 -7.80 -9.32
N GLU A 8 8.81 -6.56 -9.17
CA GLU A 8 8.00 -5.34 -9.14
C GLU A 8 8.22 -4.50 -10.41
N ARG A 9 7.13 -4.15 -11.10
CA ARG A 9 7.20 -3.47 -12.41
C ARG A 9 7.89 -2.11 -12.32
N VAL A 10 7.56 -1.34 -11.28
CA VAL A 10 8.13 0.00 -11.05
C VAL A 10 9.60 -0.02 -10.64
N LEU A 11 10.15 -1.18 -10.26
CA LEU A 11 11.57 -1.38 -9.93
C LEU A 11 12.34 -2.10 -11.05
N SER A 12 11.87 -2.05 -12.29
CA SER A 12 12.47 -2.80 -13.41
C SER A 12 12.62 -4.30 -13.11
N GLY A 13 11.66 -4.89 -12.40
CA GLY A 13 11.62 -6.30 -12.06
C GLY A 13 12.44 -6.71 -10.83
N LEU A 14 13.09 -5.77 -10.14
CA LEU A 14 13.68 -5.99 -8.83
C LEU A 14 12.60 -6.08 -7.74
N SER A 15 12.96 -6.64 -6.59
CA SER A 15 12.05 -6.83 -5.45
C SER A 15 12.17 -5.71 -4.42
N VAL A 16 11.05 -5.41 -3.77
CA VAL A 16 11.07 -4.74 -2.46
C VAL A 16 11.76 -5.64 -1.43
N GLU A 17 12.38 -5.01 -0.44
CA GLU A 17 12.95 -5.70 0.72
C GLU A 17 11.90 -6.05 1.76
N TYR A 18 11.22 -7.17 1.53
CA TYR A 18 10.24 -7.73 2.47
C TYR A 18 10.90 -8.23 3.76
N ALA A 19 10.10 -8.60 4.75
CA ALA A 19 10.61 -9.29 5.93
C ALA A 19 11.24 -10.63 5.57
N LYS A 20 12.35 -10.96 6.24
CA LYS A 20 12.90 -12.32 6.18
C LYS A 20 11.90 -13.28 6.77
N HIS A 21 11.89 -14.52 6.29
CA HIS A 21 10.86 -15.48 6.68
C HIS A 21 10.80 -15.74 8.21
N ASN A 22 11.94 -15.61 8.91
CA ASN A 22 12.07 -15.80 10.35
C ASN A 22 11.79 -14.54 11.17
N GLU A 23 11.63 -13.38 10.51
CA GLU A 23 11.36 -12.08 11.14
C GLU A 23 9.90 -11.65 10.98
N ILE A 24 9.10 -12.35 10.16
CA ILE A 24 7.72 -11.94 9.82
C ILE A 24 6.87 -11.76 11.09
N GLU A 25 6.89 -12.74 12.00
CA GLU A 25 6.05 -12.74 13.19
C GLU A 25 6.43 -11.60 14.14
N GLU A 26 7.72 -11.48 14.49
CA GLU A 26 8.24 -10.40 15.34
C GLU A 26 7.96 -9.02 14.73
N ARG A 27 8.22 -8.84 13.43
CA ARG A 27 7.97 -7.56 12.75
C ARG A 27 6.48 -7.21 12.70
N LEU A 28 5.60 -8.18 12.50
CA LEU A 28 4.15 -7.96 12.58
C LEU A 28 3.74 -7.56 13.99
N GLU A 29 4.19 -8.25 15.02
CA GLU A 29 3.85 -7.94 16.42
C GLU A 29 4.29 -6.51 16.78
N LEU A 30 5.55 -6.17 16.52
CA LEU A 30 6.08 -4.82 16.75
C LEU A 30 5.31 -3.76 15.96
N PHE A 31 4.93 -4.06 14.72
CA PHE A 31 4.18 -3.13 13.89
C PHE A 31 2.75 -2.96 14.37
N LEU A 32 2.04 -4.04 14.70
CA LEU A 32 0.66 -3.99 15.20
C LEU A 32 0.57 -3.30 16.57
N ASN A 33 1.58 -3.46 17.42
CA ASN A 33 1.68 -2.70 18.67
C ASN A 33 1.76 -1.18 18.40
N LYS A 34 2.48 -0.73 17.36
CA LYS A 34 2.48 0.67 16.94
C LYS A 34 1.12 1.09 16.36
N VAL A 35 0.48 0.23 15.58
CA VAL A 35 -0.85 0.49 15.00
C VAL A 35 -1.92 0.68 16.08
N SER A 36 -1.79 0.01 17.24
CA SER A 36 -2.71 0.22 18.37
C SER A 36 -2.75 1.66 18.90
N GLN A 37 -1.73 2.46 18.57
CA GLN A 37 -1.61 3.87 18.93
C GLN A 37 -2.04 4.81 17.80
N PHE A 38 -2.48 4.27 16.66
CA PHE A 38 -2.93 5.10 15.54
C PHE A 38 -4.23 5.82 15.89
N ASP A 39 -4.32 7.04 15.39
CA ASP A 39 -5.47 7.91 15.59
C ASP A 39 -6.44 7.77 14.41
N TRP A 40 -7.72 7.75 14.74
CA TRP A 40 -8.85 7.55 13.81
C TRP A 40 -9.95 8.61 14.04
N LYS A 41 -9.66 9.68 14.79
CA LYS A 41 -10.66 10.67 15.24
C LYS A 41 -11.35 11.45 14.11
N ASP A 42 -10.64 11.66 13.00
CA ASP A 42 -11.10 12.46 11.87
C ASP A 42 -10.57 11.87 10.56
N LYS A 43 -11.14 12.33 9.45
CA LYS A 43 -10.91 11.79 8.12
C LYS A 43 -9.46 11.94 7.64
N ASP A 44 -8.83 13.08 7.89
CA ASP A 44 -7.45 13.35 7.45
C ASP A 44 -6.45 12.53 8.26
N THR A 45 -6.68 12.44 9.57
CA THR A 45 -5.88 11.60 10.46
C THR A 45 -6.05 10.11 10.10
N ALA A 46 -7.28 9.66 9.86
CA ALA A 46 -7.56 8.29 9.45
C ALA A 46 -6.97 7.94 8.08
N LEU A 47 -6.94 8.88 7.13
CA LEU A 47 -6.28 8.71 5.83
C LEU A 47 -4.78 8.46 6.02
N LYS A 48 -4.11 9.26 6.86
CA LYS A 48 -2.69 9.07 7.19
C LYS A 48 -2.46 7.72 7.89
N SER A 49 -3.23 7.40 8.92
CA SER A 49 -3.17 6.12 9.63
C SER A 49 -3.39 4.93 8.69
N THR A 50 -4.31 5.07 7.72
CA THR A 50 -4.57 4.05 6.70
C THR A 50 -3.39 3.87 5.74
N PHE A 51 -2.77 4.97 5.30
CA PHE A 51 -1.57 4.92 4.47
C PHE A 51 -0.45 4.19 5.21
N ASP A 52 -0.14 4.62 6.44
CA ASP A 52 0.96 4.06 7.25
C ASP A 52 0.72 2.56 7.55
N LEU A 53 -0.52 2.20 7.88
CA LEU A 53 -0.94 0.82 8.11
C LEU A 53 -0.77 -0.06 6.86
N LEU A 54 -1.23 0.42 5.70
CA LEU A 54 -1.23 -0.33 4.45
C LEU A 54 0.19 -0.58 3.96
N VAL A 55 1.04 0.46 3.97
CA VAL A 55 2.45 0.36 3.57
C VAL A 55 3.20 -0.59 4.51
N GLY A 56 3.02 -0.44 5.82
CA GLY A 56 3.74 -1.23 6.81
C GLY A 56 3.42 -2.73 6.76
N ILE A 57 2.13 -3.11 6.77
CA ILE A 57 1.76 -4.54 6.68
C ILE A 57 2.17 -5.12 5.32
N TRP A 58 1.99 -4.36 4.24
CA TRP A 58 2.34 -4.85 2.91
C TRP A 58 3.85 -5.04 2.71
N GLU A 59 4.70 -4.18 3.30
CA GLU A 59 6.16 -4.34 3.28
C GLU A 59 6.61 -5.53 4.14
N ILE A 60 5.91 -5.86 5.24
CA ILE A 60 6.23 -7.07 6.01
C ILE A 60 5.93 -8.33 5.20
N HIS A 61 4.85 -8.32 4.40
CA HIS A 61 4.57 -9.32 3.36
C HIS A 61 4.51 -10.77 3.85
N ALA A 62 3.67 -11.01 4.85
CA ALA A 62 3.59 -12.28 5.59
C ALA A 62 3.22 -13.52 4.76
N TYR A 63 2.58 -13.34 3.60
CA TYR A 63 2.12 -14.44 2.75
C TYR A 63 2.95 -14.54 1.46
N ARG A 64 2.94 -15.70 0.79
CA ARG A 64 3.59 -15.85 -0.54
C ARG A 64 2.82 -15.17 -1.67
N GLU A 65 1.50 -15.16 -1.56
CA GLU A 65 0.56 -14.51 -2.48
C GLU A 65 -0.60 -13.92 -1.69
N GLY A 66 -1.30 -12.95 -2.29
CA GLY A 66 -2.53 -12.40 -1.71
C GLY A 66 -2.33 -11.28 -0.69
N ASN A 67 -1.10 -10.84 -0.40
CA ASN A 67 -0.84 -9.76 0.58
C ASN A 67 -1.66 -8.50 0.30
N THR A 68 -1.69 -8.01 -0.95
CA THR A 68 -2.49 -6.82 -1.29
C THR A 68 -3.97 -7.01 -0.94
N ARG A 69 -4.57 -8.17 -1.29
CA ARG A 69 -5.98 -8.47 -1.00
C ARG A 69 -6.25 -8.55 0.51
N THR A 70 -5.34 -9.20 1.25
CA THR A 70 -5.44 -9.33 2.70
C THR A 70 -5.33 -7.97 3.37
N CYS A 71 -4.35 -7.14 3.00
CA CYS A 71 -4.17 -5.80 3.55
C CYS A 71 -5.39 -4.90 3.28
N THR A 72 -5.89 -4.86 2.04
CA THR A 72 -7.10 -4.09 1.69
C THR A 72 -8.32 -4.52 2.52
N THR A 73 -8.48 -5.83 2.74
CA THR A 73 -9.59 -6.35 3.56
C THR A 73 -9.42 -6.01 5.04
N PHE A 74 -8.18 -6.08 5.54
CA PHE A 74 -7.84 -5.76 6.93
C PHE A 74 -8.10 -4.28 7.26
N ILE A 75 -7.67 -3.37 6.39
CA ILE A 75 -7.93 -1.93 6.54
C ILE A 75 -9.41 -1.61 6.52
N LYS A 76 -10.18 -2.22 5.59
CA LYS A 76 -11.63 -2.05 5.57
C LYS A 76 -12.25 -2.42 6.92
N ARG A 77 -11.80 -3.52 7.53
CA ARG A 77 -12.30 -3.98 8.84
C ARG A 77 -11.95 -2.99 9.95
N ILE A 78 -10.73 -2.46 9.97
CA ILE A 78 -10.29 -1.47 10.96
C ILE A 78 -11.12 -0.19 10.83
N LEU A 79 -11.20 0.40 9.63
CA LEU A 79 -11.96 1.63 9.39
C LEU A 79 -13.44 1.46 9.75
N LEU A 80 -14.04 0.33 9.36
CA LEU A 80 -15.42 0.01 9.73
C LEU A 80 -15.60 -0.09 11.26
N SER A 81 -14.62 -0.64 11.99
CA SER A 81 -14.69 -0.71 13.46
C SER A 81 -14.63 0.65 14.15
N HIS A 82 -14.08 1.67 13.47
CA HIS A 82 -14.08 3.07 13.91
C HIS A 82 -15.25 3.89 13.34
N GLY A 83 -16.19 3.26 12.61
CA GLY A 83 -17.32 3.96 12.00
C GLY A 83 -16.93 4.87 10.82
N ILE A 84 -15.79 4.61 10.19
CA ILE A 84 -15.28 5.39 9.06
C ILE A 84 -15.63 4.68 7.76
N ASP A 85 -16.33 5.39 6.89
CA ASP A 85 -16.64 4.91 5.54
C ASP A 85 -15.38 4.91 4.66
N PHE A 86 -15.16 3.78 4.00
CA PHE A 86 -14.03 3.57 3.11
C PHE A 86 -14.39 2.64 1.97
N ASN A 87 -14.28 3.12 0.74
CA ASN A 87 -14.54 2.34 -0.46
C ASN A 87 -13.34 1.44 -0.83
N ALA A 88 -13.19 0.33 -0.12
CA ALA A 88 -12.21 -0.70 -0.45
C ALA A 88 -12.45 -1.38 -1.82
N GLY A 89 -13.61 -1.17 -2.45
CA GLY A 89 -13.92 -1.64 -3.81
C GLY A 89 -12.97 -1.02 -4.84
N LEU A 90 -12.69 0.27 -4.70
CA LEU A 90 -11.77 1.02 -5.57
C LEU A 90 -10.37 0.38 -5.62
N LEU A 91 -9.84 -0.03 -4.46
CA LEU A 91 -8.54 -0.71 -4.39
C LEU A 91 -8.58 -2.10 -5.05
N LYS A 92 -9.72 -2.80 -4.95
CA LYS A 92 -9.90 -4.13 -5.56
C LYS A 92 -10.05 -4.06 -7.08
N GLU A 93 -10.62 -2.99 -7.60
CA GLU A 93 -10.79 -2.75 -9.03
C GLU A 93 -9.48 -2.35 -9.73
N HIS A 94 -8.52 -1.79 -8.97
CA HIS A 94 -7.22 -1.36 -9.48
C HIS A 94 -6.02 -2.10 -8.84
N PRO A 95 -5.99 -3.44 -8.83
CA PRO A 95 -5.00 -4.21 -8.06
C PRO A 95 -3.56 -3.99 -8.56
N ALA A 96 -3.38 -3.80 -9.86
CA ALA A 96 -2.09 -3.51 -10.47
C ALA A 96 -1.53 -2.15 -10.00
N TYR A 97 -2.39 -1.12 -10.00
CA TYR A 97 -2.04 0.21 -9.52
C TYR A 97 -1.75 0.22 -8.02
N VAL A 98 -2.59 -0.43 -7.21
CA VAL A 98 -2.39 -0.52 -5.76
C VAL A 98 -1.05 -1.18 -5.44
N ARG A 99 -0.69 -2.26 -6.16
CA ARG A 99 0.62 -2.89 -5.98
C ARG A 99 1.77 -1.94 -6.36
N ASP A 100 1.69 -1.30 -7.53
CA ASP A 100 2.73 -0.37 -7.97
C ASP A 100 2.84 0.83 -7.01
N SER A 101 1.73 1.38 -6.54
CA SER A 101 1.72 2.51 -5.61
C SER A 101 2.22 2.14 -4.22
N LEU A 102 1.99 0.91 -3.75
CA LEU A 102 2.58 0.39 -2.52
C LEU A 102 4.10 0.29 -2.64
N VAL A 103 4.60 -0.24 -3.76
CA VAL A 103 6.05 -0.27 -4.03
C VAL A 103 6.63 1.15 -4.03
N MET A 104 6.00 2.08 -4.76
CA MET A 104 6.44 3.48 -4.82
C MET A 104 6.44 4.13 -3.42
N ALA A 105 5.39 3.90 -2.62
CA ALA A 105 5.31 4.40 -1.25
C ALA A 105 6.43 3.84 -0.34
N THR A 106 6.91 2.62 -0.59
CA THR A 106 8.06 2.05 0.14
C THR A 106 9.40 2.74 -0.15
N TYR A 107 9.46 3.61 -1.18
CA TYR A 107 10.64 4.34 -1.64
C TYR A 107 10.38 5.85 -1.78
N ASP A 108 9.67 6.43 -0.81
CA ASP A 108 9.46 7.89 -0.67
C ASP A 108 8.62 8.54 -1.81
N GLU A 109 7.82 7.78 -2.56
CA GLU A 109 6.88 8.28 -3.57
C GLU A 109 5.41 8.01 -3.15
N PRO A 110 4.90 8.69 -2.10
CA PRO A 110 3.61 8.38 -1.48
C PRO A 110 2.40 8.80 -2.33
N GLN A 111 2.57 9.71 -3.29
CA GLN A 111 1.47 10.39 -3.99
C GLN A 111 0.53 9.43 -4.73
N TYR A 112 1.04 8.32 -5.26
CA TYR A 112 0.22 7.35 -5.98
C TYR A 112 -0.73 6.61 -5.05
N LEU A 113 -0.23 6.19 -3.88
CA LEU A 113 -1.06 5.48 -2.92
C LEU A 113 -2.02 6.46 -2.24
N MET A 114 -1.53 7.65 -1.89
CA MET A 114 -2.34 8.71 -1.31
C MET A 114 -3.51 9.10 -2.22
N ARG A 115 -3.31 9.11 -3.53
CA ARG A 115 -4.37 9.44 -4.51
C ARG A 115 -5.54 8.46 -4.43
N ILE A 116 -5.31 7.16 -4.62
CA ILE A 116 -6.41 6.18 -4.55
C ILE A 116 -7.01 6.06 -3.14
N LEU A 117 -6.23 6.30 -2.08
CA LEU A 117 -6.77 6.33 -0.73
C LEU A 117 -7.70 7.54 -0.53
N LYS A 118 -7.31 8.75 -0.94
CA LYS A 118 -8.19 9.93 -0.89
C LYS A 118 -9.50 9.68 -1.61
N ASP A 119 -9.44 9.17 -2.83
CA ASP A 119 -10.63 8.84 -3.61
C ASP A 119 -11.51 7.80 -2.87
N ALA A 120 -10.90 6.78 -2.26
CA ALA A 120 -11.61 5.77 -1.48
C ALA A 120 -12.25 6.33 -0.19
N PHE A 121 -11.70 7.38 0.40
CA PHE A 121 -12.26 8.12 1.54
C PHE A 121 -13.32 9.15 1.12
N GLU A 122 -13.25 9.67 -0.10
CA GLU A 122 -14.18 10.68 -0.65
C GLU A 122 -15.39 10.08 -1.36
N THR A 123 -15.35 8.80 -1.71
CA THR A 123 -16.49 8.12 -2.33
C THR A 123 -17.64 8.01 -1.33
N GLU A 124 -18.66 8.88 -1.45
CA GLU A 124 -19.98 8.60 -0.90
C GLU A 124 -20.44 7.23 -1.44
N LEU A 125 -21.07 6.40 -0.60
CA LEU A 125 -21.42 4.97 -0.83
C LEU A 125 -22.23 4.63 -2.12
N ASN A 126 -22.41 5.55 -3.04
CA ASN A 126 -23.12 5.37 -4.29
C ASN A 126 -22.25 4.68 -5.34
N PHE A 127 -22.30 3.35 -5.34
CA PHE A 127 -21.92 2.46 -6.45
C PHE A 127 -22.61 2.80 -7.80
N GLN A 128 -23.56 3.74 -7.82
CA GLN A 128 -24.29 4.18 -9.02
C GLN A 128 -23.67 5.37 -9.76
N TYR A 129 -22.53 5.90 -9.32
CA TYR A 129 -21.82 7.00 -10.01
C TYR A 129 -20.40 6.66 -10.46
N PHE A 130 -20.09 5.38 -10.66
CA PHE A 130 -18.94 4.98 -11.48
C PHE A 130 -19.30 5.16 -12.97
N ASN A 131 -19.53 6.40 -13.38
CA ASN A 131 -19.52 6.76 -14.79
C ASN A 131 -18.10 6.50 -15.31
N GLU A 132 -17.94 5.70 -16.35
CA GLU A 132 -16.67 5.46 -17.05
C GLU A 132 -15.94 6.77 -17.46
N GLY A 133 -16.65 7.91 -17.46
CA GLY A 133 -16.12 9.23 -17.78
C GLY A 133 -15.62 10.10 -16.61
N SER A 134 -15.70 9.67 -15.34
CA SER A 134 -15.29 10.50 -14.18
C SER A 134 -13.95 10.10 -13.53
N ILE A 135 -13.24 9.09 -14.06
CA ILE A 135 -11.84 8.82 -13.69
C ILE A 135 -10.99 9.98 -14.23
N LYS A 136 -10.82 11.04 -13.43
CA LYS A 136 -10.14 12.28 -13.81
C LYS A 136 -8.63 12.14 -14.02
N GLU A 137 -8.04 10.97 -13.80
CA GLU A 137 -6.70 10.58 -14.24
C GLU A 137 -6.67 9.04 -14.25
N GLU A 138 -6.09 8.37 -15.26
CA GLU A 138 -5.95 6.90 -15.21
C GLU A 138 -5.19 6.50 -13.93
N TYR A 139 -5.69 5.53 -13.14
CA TYR A 139 -4.93 4.90 -12.05
C TYR A 139 -3.77 4.10 -12.64
N LYS A 140 -2.71 4.83 -12.99
CA LYS A 140 -1.46 4.33 -13.52
C LYS A 140 -0.33 5.14 -12.92
N VAL A 141 0.75 4.45 -12.54
CA VAL A 141 2.02 5.12 -12.34
C VAL A 141 2.54 5.48 -13.73
N ALA A 142 2.91 6.73 -13.95
CA ALA A 142 3.41 7.17 -15.26
C ALA A 142 4.69 6.39 -15.62
N LYS A 143 4.84 5.92 -16.86
CA LYS A 143 5.95 5.02 -17.24
C LYS A 143 7.32 5.67 -17.02
N GLU A 144 7.42 6.97 -17.22
CA GLU A 144 8.60 7.79 -16.95
C GLU A 144 9.01 7.82 -15.47
N LYS A 145 8.12 7.39 -14.56
CA LYS A 145 8.39 7.26 -13.13
C LYS A 145 8.86 5.86 -12.74
N TYR A 146 8.91 4.92 -13.70
CA TYR A 146 9.44 3.58 -13.44
C TYR A 146 10.95 3.71 -13.32
N TYR A 147 11.49 3.21 -12.22
CA TYR A 147 12.92 3.25 -12.00
C TYR A 147 13.60 2.30 -12.98
N THR A 148 14.65 2.80 -13.64
CA THR A 148 15.63 1.94 -14.31
C THR A 148 16.26 0.98 -13.30
N THR A 149 16.83 -0.14 -13.75
CA THR A 149 17.51 -1.11 -12.87
C THR A 149 18.53 -0.43 -11.95
N LYS A 150 19.37 0.46 -12.49
CA LYS A 150 20.38 1.20 -11.72
C LYS A 150 19.77 2.11 -10.63
N GLN A 151 18.64 2.76 -10.93
CA GLN A 151 17.93 3.58 -9.94
C GLN A 151 17.32 2.69 -8.84
N ALA A 152 16.68 1.59 -9.23
CA ALA A 152 16.07 0.65 -8.30
C ALA A 152 17.11 0.01 -7.36
N GLU A 153 18.27 -0.41 -7.89
CA GLU A 153 19.40 -0.88 -7.07
C GLU A 153 19.85 0.15 -6.04
N LYS A 154 19.97 1.42 -6.45
CA LYS A 154 20.35 2.51 -5.55
C LYS A 154 19.30 2.75 -4.46
N LEU A 155 18.01 2.67 -4.79
CA LEU A 155 16.92 2.83 -3.83
C LEU A 155 16.91 1.70 -2.80
N ILE A 156 17.03 0.45 -3.26
CA ILE A 156 17.12 -0.73 -2.42
C ILE A 156 18.34 -0.62 -1.49
N ALA A 157 19.51 -0.28 -2.03
CA ALA A 157 20.72 -0.12 -1.24
C ALA A 157 20.62 1.02 -0.20
N LYS A 158 20.03 2.15 -0.58
CA LYS A 158 19.77 3.27 0.36
C LYS A 158 18.87 2.82 1.52
N LYS A 159 17.80 2.07 1.22
CA LYS A 159 16.84 1.59 2.22
C LYS A 159 17.49 0.63 3.23
N ARG A 160 18.40 -0.24 2.79
CA ARG A 160 19.20 -1.11 3.68
C ARG A 160 20.01 -0.35 4.73
N LEU A 161 20.50 0.83 4.37
CA LEU A 161 21.35 1.65 5.25
C LEU A 161 20.55 2.45 6.30
N MET A 162 19.22 2.53 6.16
CA MET A 162 18.34 3.30 7.04
C MET A 162 17.59 2.43 8.06
N LYS A 163 17.72 1.10 7.97
CA LYS A 163 17.15 0.11 8.92
C LYS A 163 18.18 -0.24 9.98
#